data_AF-A0AAD7MUT1-F1
#
_entry.id   AF-A0AAD7MUT1-F1
#
_cell.length_a   1.000
_cell.length_b   1.000
_cell.length_c   1.000
_cell.angle_alpha   90.00
_cell.angle_beta   90.00
_cell.angle_gamma   90.00
#
_symmetry.space_group_name_H-M   'P 1'
#
loop_
_entity.id
_entity.type
_entity.pdbx_description
1 polymer ?
#
loop_
_entity_poly.entity_id
_entity_poly.type
_entity_poly.pdbx_seq_one_letter_code
_entity_poly.pdbx_strand_id
1 'polypeptide(L)'
;MPYTPSPNAYTTMPNTAMPNTTLSNAKLSNTTTSNALGTAGEVIRIVVEPDTLVIIGGTATGSVTQRVTVLGVLGEEKKWVLSGENNILTVEGSEDPCLTFPPSDKKASYILLFESDTGGSDFNDAEVAPDYKANKHIVEGFATYYTFHAEQGDDQDYHDITLSVVLIGATKPGVGPSTNGY
;
A
#
# COMPACT_ATOMS: atom_id res chain seq x y z
N MET A 1 -10.57 57.56 -12.99
CA MET A 1 -10.13 57.20 -11.62
C MET A 1 -9.45 55.84 -11.71
N PRO A 2 -8.21 55.67 -11.23
CA PRO A 2 -7.52 54.39 -11.32
C PRO A 2 -8.06 53.41 -10.26
N TYR A 3 -8.20 52.15 -10.67
CA TYR A 3 -8.63 51.03 -9.82
C TYR A 3 -7.46 50.58 -8.94
N THR A 4 -7.58 50.73 -7.62
CA THR A 4 -6.68 50.16 -6.61
C THR A 4 -7.22 48.79 -6.19
N PRO A 5 -6.49 47.68 -6.39
CA PRO A 5 -6.89 46.39 -5.85
C PRO A 5 -6.75 46.40 -4.32
N SER A 6 -7.79 45.93 -3.62
CA SER A 6 -7.78 45.65 -2.19
C SER A 6 -6.76 44.53 -1.88
N PRO A 7 -5.96 44.61 -0.81
CA PRO A 7 -5.08 43.52 -0.43
C PRO A 7 -5.94 42.34 0.06
N ASN A 8 -5.85 41.21 -0.64
CA ASN A 8 -6.40 39.96 -0.16
C ASN A 8 -5.69 39.58 1.15
N ALA A 9 -6.46 39.50 2.23
CA ALA A 9 -6.00 38.96 3.49
C ALA A 9 -5.71 37.46 3.31
N TYR A 10 -4.43 37.09 3.26
CA TYR A 10 -4.02 35.70 3.45
C TYR A 10 -4.32 35.34 4.91
N THR A 11 -5.43 34.66 5.16
CA THR A 11 -5.67 34.02 6.45
C THR A 11 -4.80 32.78 6.49
N THR A 12 -3.73 32.82 7.27
CA THR A 12 -2.93 31.64 7.60
C THR A 12 -3.82 30.64 8.35
N MET A 13 -4.21 29.54 7.71
CA MET A 13 -4.76 28.41 8.45
C MET A 13 -3.64 27.80 9.30
N PRO A 14 -3.82 27.60 10.61
CA PRO A 14 -2.81 26.97 11.45
C PRO A 14 -2.64 25.52 11.01
N ASN A 15 -1.41 25.15 10.64
CA ASN A 15 -1.00 23.78 10.44
C ASN A 15 -1.00 23.09 11.82
N THR A 16 -2.13 22.53 12.25
CA THR A 16 -2.15 21.60 13.36
C THR A 16 -1.38 20.37 12.94
N ALA A 17 -0.11 20.30 13.36
CA ALA A 17 0.70 19.11 13.22
C ALA A 17 -0.06 17.92 13.81
N MET A 18 -0.44 16.96 12.96
CA MET A 18 -0.88 15.65 13.43
C MET A 18 0.29 14.98 14.16
N PRO A 19 0.04 14.31 15.30
CA PRO A 19 1.10 13.70 16.08
C PRO A 19 1.80 12.63 15.24
N ASN A 20 3.12 12.75 15.17
CA ASN A 20 4.02 11.75 14.62
C ASN A 20 3.94 10.52 15.55
N THR A 21 3.00 9.60 15.28
CA THR A 21 2.98 8.31 15.98
C THR A 21 4.18 7.51 15.50
N THR A 22 5.25 7.56 16.28
CA THR A 22 6.35 6.61 16.21
C THR A 22 5.77 5.20 16.31
N LEU A 23 5.71 4.47 15.20
CA LEU A 23 5.48 3.02 15.24
C LEU A 23 6.58 2.44 16.12
N SER A 24 6.21 1.94 17.30
CA SER A 24 7.17 1.39 18.24
C SER A 24 7.82 0.16 17.61
N ASN A 25 9.15 0.07 17.70
CA ASN A 25 9.99 -1.05 17.25
C ASN A 25 9.60 -2.44 17.82
N ALA A 26 8.53 -2.53 18.62
CA ALA A 26 8.03 -3.77 19.18
C ALA A 26 7.39 -4.67 18.12
N LYS A 27 6.68 -4.13 17.11
CA LYS A 27 6.00 -4.98 16.10
C LYS A 27 6.96 -5.53 15.03
N LEU A 28 8.14 -4.93 14.87
CA LEU A 28 9.17 -5.34 13.89
C LEU A 28 10.24 -6.29 14.44
N SER A 29 10.30 -6.55 15.76
CA SER A 29 11.48 -7.17 16.38
C SER A 29 11.41 -8.66 16.71
N ASN A 30 10.34 -9.38 16.33
CA ASN A 30 10.29 -10.84 16.46
C ASN A 30 9.66 -11.49 15.23
N THR A 31 10.47 -11.86 14.24
CA THR A 31 10.03 -12.81 13.20
C THR A 31 11.08 -13.89 13.05
N THR A 32 10.99 -14.90 13.90
CA THR A 32 11.57 -16.21 13.66
C THR A 32 10.89 -16.79 12.43
N THR A 33 11.66 -17.17 11.43
CA THR A 33 11.19 -17.94 10.28
C THR A 33 10.59 -19.26 10.77
N SER A 34 9.27 -19.37 10.74
CA SER A 34 8.58 -20.65 10.87
C SER A 34 7.51 -20.78 9.81
N ASN A 35 7.55 -21.91 9.10
CA ASN A 35 6.52 -22.35 8.18
C ASN A 35 5.28 -22.72 9.01
N ALA A 36 4.30 -21.83 9.11
CA ALA A 36 2.99 -22.11 9.67
C ALA A 36 1.97 -21.12 9.08
N LEU A 37 0.69 -21.50 9.10
CA LEU A 37 -0.46 -20.78 8.56
C LEU A 37 -0.39 -19.27 8.80
N GLY A 38 -0.86 -18.47 7.84
CA GLY A 38 -0.90 -17.01 7.91
C GLY A 38 -1.58 -16.60 9.21
N THR A 39 -0.81 -16.03 10.13
CA THR A 39 -1.33 -15.48 11.38
C THR A 39 -1.64 -14.01 11.16
N ALA A 40 -2.74 -13.51 11.72
CA ALA A 40 -2.99 -12.07 11.85
C ALA A 40 -1.72 -11.33 12.30
N GLY A 41 -1.36 -10.26 11.58
CA GLY A 41 -0.12 -9.52 11.80
C GLY A 41 1.11 -10.01 11.03
N GLU A 42 0.96 -10.93 10.05
CA GLU A 42 2.06 -11.27 9.13
C GLU A 42 2.50 -10.04 8.32
N VAL A 43 3.81 -9.75 8.35
CA VAL A 43 4.39 -8.61 7.63
C VAL A 43 4.62 -8.99 6.17
N ILE A 44 3.74 -8.54 5.29
CA ILE A 44 3.89 -8.75 3.85
C ILE A 44 4.79 -7.66 3.27
N ARG A 45 5.94 -8.06 2.72
CA ARG A 45 6.90 -7.16 2.08
C ARG A 45 7.03 -7.46 0.60
N ILE A 46 6.74 -6.45 -0.23
CA ILE A 46 7.04 -6.45 -1.66
C ILE A 46 8.33 -5.68 -1.90
N VAL A 47 9.30 -6.35 -2.52
CA VAL A 47 10.54 -5.73 -2.96
C VAL A 47 10.42 -5.41 -4.44
N VAL A 48 10.73 -4.17 -4.80
CA VAL A 48 10.57 -3.64 -6.15
C VAL A 48 11.94 -3.25 -6.70
N GLU A 49 12.28 -3.80 -7.85
CA GLU A 49 13.52 -3.45 -8.55
C GLU A 49 13.41 -2.05 -9.18
N PRO A 50 14.55 -1.38 -9.47
CA PRO A 50 14.55 -0.14 -10.22
C PRO A 50 13.74 -0.22 -11.52
N ASP A 51 13.38 0.95 -12.05
CA ASP A 51 12.66 1.11 -13.31
C ASP A 51 11.34 0.32 -13.35
N THR A 52 10.62 0.26 -12.23
CA THR A 52 9.35 -0.44 -12.10
C THR A 52 8.25 0.53 -11.68
N LEU A 53 7.17 0.59 -12.48
CA LEU A 53 5.91 1.24 -12.09
C LEU A 53 5.17 0.33 -11.12
N VAL A 54 4.67 0.89 -10.03
CA VAL A 54 3.91 0.15 -9.01
C VAL A 54 2.50 0.69 -8.91
N ILE A 55 1.51 -0.19 -8.95
CA ILE A 55 0.10 0.13 -8.75
C ILE A 55 -0.43 -0.75 -7.63
N ILE A 56 -1.07 -0.16 -6.62
CA ILE A 56 -1.66 -0.86 -5.48
C ILE A 56 -3.12 -0.43 -5.36
N GLY A 57 -4.05 -1.36 -5.53
CA GLY A 57 -5.49 -1.09 -5.46
C GLY A 57 -6.27 -2.36 -5.19
N GLY A 58 -7.54 -2.24 -4.83
CA GLY A 58 -8.31 -3.39 -4.40
C GLY A 58 -9.76 -3.07 -4.05
N THR A 59 -10.45 -4.03 -3.45
CA THR A 59 -11.83 -3.93 -3.00
C THR A 59 -11.95 -4.31 -1.54
N ALA A 60 -12.93 -3.72 -0.88
CA ALA A 60 -13.40 -4.04 0.45
C ALA A 60 -14.82 -4.60 0.33
N THR A 61 -15.03 -5.88 0.63
CA THR A 61 -16.37 -6.50 0.58
C THR A 61 -16.91 -6.87 1.95
N GLY A 62 -16.10 -6.70 3.00
CA GLY A 62 -16.51 -6.89 4.37
C GLY A 62 -17.59 -5.90 4.81
N SER A 63 -18.35 -6.31 5.83
CA SER A 63 -19.47 -5.54 6.38
C SER A 63 -19.06 -4.31 7.20
N VAL A 64 -17.77 -4.15 7.45
CA VAL A 64 -17.17 -3.00 8.16
C VAL A 64 -16.12 -2.31 7.30
N THR A 65 -15.72 -1.11 7.70
CA THR A 65 -14.64 -0.38 7.02
C THR A 65 -13.35 -1.18 7.06
N GLN A 66 -12.79 -1.41 5.87
CA GLN A 66 -11.51 -2.05 5.65
C GLN A 66 -10.43 -1.01 5.36
N ARG A 67 -9.20 -1.39 5.64
CA ARG A 67 -8.03 -0.56 5.42
C ARG A 67 -6.83 -1.40 5.01
N VAL A 68 -6.07 -0.86 4.06
CA VAL A 68 -4.72 -1.32 3.76
C VAL A 68 -3.76 -0.15 3.97
N THR A 69 -2.89 -0.28 4.97
CA THR A 69 -1.78 0.64 5.19
C THR A 69 -0.58 0.17 4.37
N VAL A 70 -0.04 1.06 3.54
CA VAL A 70 1.17 0.83 2.74
C VAL A 70 2.31 1.67 3.32
N LEU A 71 3.36 1.00 3.79
CA LEU A 71 4.59 1.65 4.25
C LEU A 71 5.68 1.44 3.19
N GLY A 72 6.12 2.50 2.53
CA GLY A 72 7.20 2.42 1.53
C GLY A 72 8.52 2.94 2.09
N VAL A 73 9.59 2.26 1.71
CA VAL A 73 10.97 2.71 1.92
C VAL A 73 11.57 3.02 0.56
N LEU A 74 11.65 4.32 0.24
CA LEU A 74 12.31 4.86 -0.96
C LEU A 74 13.24 6.00 -0.53
N GLY A 75 14.36 5.66 0.11
CA GLY A 75 15.26 6.63 0.75
C GLY A 75 14.71 7.25 2.04
N GLU A 76 13.39 7.41 2.15
CA GLU A 76 12.66 7.81 3.34
C GLU A 76 11.43 6.91 3.55
N GLU A 77 11.01 6.76 4.80
CA GLU A 77 9.79 6.03 5.16
C GLU A 77 8.57 6.92 4.90
N LYS A 78 7.62 6.39 4.12
CA LYS A 78 6.36 7.06 3.81
C LYS A 78 5.20 6.11 4.06
N LYS A 79 4.08 6.68 4.52
CA LYS A 79 2.83 5.97 4.79
C LYS A 79 1.75 6.44 3.81
N TRP A 80 1.03 5.48 3.24
CA TRP A 80 -0.20 5.69 2.49
C TRP A 80 -1.28 4.76 3.03
N VAL A 81 -2.53 5.15 2.86
CA VAL A 81 -3.68 4.39 3.32
C VAL A 81 -4.70 4.28 2.19
N LEU A 82 -5.16 3.05 1.97
CA LEU A 82 -6.30 2.72 1.13
C LEU A 82 -7.42 2.26 2.07
N SER A 83 -8.64 2.77 1.93
CA SER A 83 -9.77 2.39 2.78
C SER A 83 -11.07 2.33 1.99
N GLY A 84 -12.01 1.49 2.43
CA GLY A 84 -13.31 1.33 1.82
C GLY A 84 -14.20 0.38 2.62
N GLU A 85 -15.50 0.42 2.35
CA GLU A 85 -16.51 -0.45 2.95
C GLU A 85 -17.51 -0.83 1.85
N ASN A 86 -17.71 -2.14 1.63
CA ASN A 86 -18.61 -2.67 0.59
C ASN A 86 -18.39 -2.05 -0.81
N ASN A 87 -17.15 -1.70 -1.17
CA ASN A 87 -16.81 -0.99 -2.40
C ASN A 87 -15.32 -1.12 -2.76
N ILE A 88 -14.87 -0.40 -3.79
CA ILE A 88 -13.45 -0.21 -4.11
C ILE A 88 -12.71 0.48 -2.94
N LEU A 89 -11.46 0.08 -2.71
CA LEU A 89 -10.57 0.81 -1.82
C LEU A 89 -10.16 2.13 -2.47
N THR A 90 -10.23 3.23 -1.73
CA THR A 90 -9.80 4.56 -2.18
C THR A 90 -8.66 5.09 -1.31
N VAL A 91 -7.76 5.87 -1.91
CA VAL A 91 -6.67 6.52 -1.20
C VAL A 91 -7.24 7.52 -0.19
N GLU A 92 -6.83 7.44 1.07
CA GLU A 92 -7.34 8.33 2.12
C GLU A 92 -7.06 9.81 1.78
N GLY A 93 -8.11 10.62 1.79
CA GLY A 93 -8.04 12.04 1.39
C GLY A 93 -8.06 12.28 -0.12
N SER A 94 -8.32 11.27 -0.95
CA SER A 94 -8.50 11.36 -2.40
C SER A 94 -9.69 10.51 -2.87
N GLU A 95 -10.14 10.72 -4.11
CA GLU A 95 -11.09 9.83 -4.81
C GLU A 95 -10.36 8.76 -5.64
N ASP A 96 -9.02 8.74 -5.62
CA ASP A 96 -8.24 7.82 -6.41
C ASP A 96 -8.44 6.36 -5.93
N PRO A 97 -8.72 5.41 -6.84
CA PRO A 97 -8.99 4.01 -6.49
C PRO A 97 -7.72 3.18 -6.26
N CYS A 98 -6.54 3.80 -6.38
CA CYS A 98 -5.27 3.11 -6.25
C CYS A 98 -4.14 4.07 -5.91
N LEU A 99 -3.09 3.54 -5.29
CA LEU A 99 -1.79 4.19 -5.20
C LEU A 99 -1.00 3.86 -6.47
N THR A 100 -0.46 4.88 -7.12
CA THR A 100 0.45 4.72 -8.25
C THR A 100 1.80 5.34 -7.90
N PHE A 101 2.86 4.55 -7.97
CA PHE A 101 4.23 5.01 -7.75
C PHE A 101 5.00 4.98 -9.07
N PRO A 102 5.50 6.13 -9.55
CA PRO A 102 6.27 6.16 -10.79
C PRO A 102 7.57 5.36 -10.67
N PRO A 103 8.12 4.88 -11.80
CA PRO A 103 9.43 4.23 -11.81
C PRO A 103 10.51 5.08 -11.15
N SER A 104 11.40 4.43 -10.40
CA SER A 104 12.57 5.05 -9.78
C SER A 104 13.83 4.27 -10.17
N ASP A 105 14.95 4.97 -10.28
CA ASP A 105 16.30 4.42 -10.40
C ASP A 105 16.77 3.64 -9.16
N LYS A 106 16.02 3.72 -8.05
CA LYS A 106 16.33 3.06 -6.78
C LYS A 106 15.42 1.87 -6.55
N LYS A 107 15.99 0.85 -5.91
CA LYS A 107 15.24 -0.25 -5.33
C LYS A 107 14.32 0.29 -4.24
N ALA A 108 13.10 -0.23 -4.18
CA ALA A 108 12.11 0.12 -3.16
C ALA A 108 11.61 -1.12 -2.44
N SER A 109 11.01 -0.92 -1.26
CA SER A 109 10.21 -1.95 -0.62
C SER A 109 8.94 -1.37 -0.04
N TYR A 110 7.84 -2.09 -0.19
CA TYR A 110 6.54 -1.76 0.35
C TYR A 110 6.12 -2.83 1.35
N ILE A 111 5.71 -2.41 2.54
CA ILE A 111 5.08 -3.27 3.54
C ILE A 111 3.58 -3.03 3.47
N LEU A 112 2.81 -4.10 3.42
CA LEU A 112 1.35 -4.08 3.37
C LEU A 112 0.82 -4.56 4.71
N LEU A 113 -0.05 -3.77 5.32
CA LEU A 113 -0.77 -4.10 6.54
C LEU A 113 -2.27 -4.09 6.21
N PHE A 114 -2.96 -5.18 6.53
CA PHE A 114 -4.39 -5.36 6.29
C PHE A 114 -5.12 -5.19 7.61
N GLU A 115 -6.11 -4.32 7.65
CA GLU A 115 -6.74 -3.89 8.89
C GLU A 115 -8.26 -3.66 8.68
N SER A 116 -9.06 -3.85 9.73
CA SER A 116 -10.52 -3.62 9.70
C SER A 116 -11.01 -2.89 10.96
N ASP A 117 -12.09 -2.11 10.83
CA ASP A 117 -12.75 -1.45 11.96
C ASP A 117 -13.86 -2.33 12.54
N THR A 118 -13.53 -3.13 13.54
CA THR A 118 -14.48 -4.05 14.19
C THR A 118 -15.26 -3.39 15.34
N GLY A 119 -15.46 -2.06 15.32
CA GLY A 119 -16.28 -1.34 16.30
C GLY A 119 -15.55 -0.88 17.57
N GLY A 120 -14.24 -0.63 17.47
CA GLY A 120 -13.38 -0.10 18.54
C GLY A 120 -12.86 1.31 18.25
N SER A 121 -11.90 1.81 19.04
CA SER A 121 -11.17 3.05 18.72
C SER A 121 -10.07 2.85 17.68
N ASP A 122 -9.64 1.60 17.48
CA ASP A 122 -8.48 1.22 16.69
C ASP A 122 -8.87 0.16 15.64
N PHE A 123 -8.16 0.20 14.52
CA PHE A 123 -8.23 -0.83 13.49
C PHE A 123 -7.51 -2.09 13.97
N ASN A 124 -8.10 -3.26 13.72
CA ASN A 124 -7.53 -4.56 14.07
C ASN A 124 -6.91 -5.22 12.85
N ASP A 125 -5.83 -5.97 13.06
CA ASP A 125 -5.17 -6.73 11.99
C ASP A 125 -6.15 -7.75 11.38
N ALA A 126 -6.30 -7.72 10.06
CA ALA A 126 -7.03 -8.75 9.30
C ALA A 126 -6.08 -9.93 9.00
N GLU A 127 -6.63 -11.14 8.94
CA GLU A 127 -5.86 -12.33 8.60
C GLU A 127 -5.70 -12.42 7.08
N VAL A 128 -4.47 -12.53 6.57
CA VAL A 128 -4.24 -12.71 5.14
C VAL A 128 -4.21 -14.20 4.79
N ALA A 129 -4.92 -14.58 3.74
CA ALA A 129 -5.01 -15.95 3.25
C ALA A 129 -3.61 -16.54 3.04
N PRO A 130 -3.31 -17.74 3.60
CA PRO A 130 -1.96 -18.30 3.64
C PRO A 130 -1.37 -18.63 2.26
N ASP A 131 -2.22 -18.76 1.24
CA ASP A 131 -1.86 -19.08 -0.13
C ASP A 131 -1.43 -17.85 -0.96
N TYR A 132 -1.36 -16.65 -0.36
CA TYR A 132 -0.97 -15.42 -1.05
C TYR A 132 0.38 -15.53 -1.80
N LYS A 133 1.29 -16.39 -1.33
CA LYS A 133 2.59 -16.66 -1.99
C LYS A 133 2.42 -17.36 -3.35
N ALA A 134 1.35 -18.14 -3.51
CA ALA A 134 0.97 -18.81 -4.75
C ALA A 134 0.14 -17.89 -5.68
N ASN A 135 -0.52 -16.85 -5.12
CA ASN A 135 -1.28 -15.84 -5.86
C ASN A 135 -0.38 -14.77 -6.49
N LYS A 136 0.66 -15.26 -7.19
CA LYS A 136 1.62 -14.48 -7.95
C LYS A 136 1.55 -14.89 -9.41
N HIS A 137 1.24 -13.93 -10.27
CA HIS A 137 1.27 -14.11 -11.72
C HIS A 137 2.43 -13.32 -12.33
N ILE A 138 3.18 -13.96 -13.22
CA ILE A 138 4.33 -13.34 -13.89
C ILE A 138 4.05 -13.34 -15.39
N VAL A 139 4.09 -12.16 -15.99
CA VAL A 139 4.17 -11.98 -17.44
C VAL A 139 5.64 -11.69 -17.74
N GLU A 140 6.35 -12.71 -18.20
CA GLU A 140 7.82 -12.67 -18.36
C GLU A 140 8.27 -11.45 -19.16
N GLY A 141 9.16 -10.65 -18.58
CA GLY A 141 9.71 -9.45 -19.20
C GLY A 141 8.83 -8.21 -19.14
N PHE A 142 7.60 -8.28 -18.61
CA PHE A 142 6.66 -7.16 -18.59
C PHE A 142 6.16 -6.82 -17.19
N ALA A 143 5.59 -7.78 -16.47
CA ALA A 143 4.89 -7.48 -15.24
C ALA A 143 4.86 -8.64 -14.24
N THR A 144 4.70 -8.31 -12.97
CA THR A 144 4.38 -9.24 -11.90
C THR A 144 3.15 -8.72 -11.16
N TYR A 145 2.20 -9.60 -10.89
CA TYR A 145 0.96 -9.32 -10.19
C TYR A 145 0.95 -10.15 -8.91
N TYR A 146 0.62 -9.52 -7.79
CA TYR A 146 0.33 -10.20 -6.53
C TYR A 146 -1.12 -9.91 -6.18
N THR A 147 -1.85 -10.94 -5.77
CA THR A 147 -3.21 -10.79 -5.24
C THR A 147 -3.23 -11.31 -3.80
N PHE A 148 -3.76 -10.49 -2.91
CA PHE A 148 -3.92 -10.79 -1.50
C PHE A 148 -5.41 -10.80 -1.16
N HIS A 149 -5.78 -11.77 -0.36
CA HIS A 149 -7.12 -12.02 0.15
C HIS A 149 -7.00 -11.95 1.67
N ALA A 150 -7.82 -11.13 2.32
CA ALA A 150 -7.80 -11.01 3.76
C ALA A 150 -9.21 -11.11 4.35
N GLU A 151 -9.27 -11.68 5.54
CA GLU A 151 -10.44 -11.99 6.35
C GLU A 151 -10.46 -11.10 7.58
N GLN A 152 -11.62 -10.56 7.90
CA GLN A 152 -11.97 -10.07 9.22
C GLN A 152 -13.04 -10.98 9.83
N GLY A 153 -12.71 -11.58 10.97
CA GLY A 153 -13.64 -12.46 11.69
C GLY A 153 -13.30 -13.93 11.49
N ASP A 154 -14.33 -14.77 11.56
CA ASP A 154 -14.18 -16.21 11.78
C ASP A 154 -14.80 -17.07 10.67
N ASP A 155 -15.30 -16.48 9.57
CA ASP A 155 -16.01 -17.24 8.54
C ASP A 155 -15.10 -17.80 7.43
N GLN A 156 -13.86 -17.30 7.37
CA GLN A 156 -12.75 -17.85 6.59
C GLN A 156 -12.97 -17.84 5.07
N ASP A 157 -13.72 -16.87 4.57
CA ASP A 157 -13.90 -16.71 3.13
C ASP A 157 -12.81 -15.83 2.47
N TYR A 158 -12.03 -15.10 3.29
CA TYR A 158 -10.88 -14.28 2.93
C TYR A 158 -11.15 -13.26 1.83
N HIS A 159 -12.39 -12.80 1.66
CA HIS A 159 -12.72 -11.83 0.61
C HIS A 159 -13.07 -10.43 1.13
N ASP A 160 -13.03 -10.22 2.44
CA ASP A 160 -13.28 -8.91 3.05
C ASP A 160 -12.37 -7.83 2.48
N ILE A 161 -11.09 -8.15 2.25
CA ILE A 161 -10.18 -7.34 1.45
C ILE A 161 -9.63 -8.20 0.31
N THR A 162 -9.77 -7.71 -0.92
CA THR A 162 -9.00 -8.21 -2.05
C THR A 162 -8.09 -7.10 -2.56
N LEU A 163 -6.78 -7.25 -2.39
CA LEU A 163 -5.78 -6.28 -2.81
C LEU A 163 -4.93 -6.83 -3.95
N SER A 164 -4.72 -6.02 -4.99
CA SER A 164 -3.79 -6.31 -6.08
C SER A 164 -2.60 -5.34 -6.04
N VAL A 165 -1.40 -5.90 -6.14
CA VAL A 165 -0.15 -5.15 -6.37
C VAL A 165 0.39 -5.52 -7.74
N VAL A 166 0.45 -4.53 -8.62
CA VAL A 166 0.95 -4.69 -9.99
C VAL A 166 2.30 -4.00 -10.12
N LEU A 167 3.30 -4.75 -10.54
CA LEU A 167 4.65 -4.29 -10.82
C LEU A 167 4.86 -4.36 -12.34
N ILE A 168 5.12 -3.24 -12.99
CA ILE A 168 5.30 -3.16 -14.44
C ILE A 168 6.70 -2.65 -14.74
N GLY A 169 7.48 -3.43 -15.48
CA GLY A 169 8.79 -3.00 -15.95
C GLY A 169 8.65 -1.80 -16.89
N ALA A 170 9.32 -0.70 -16.56
CA ALA A 170 9.37 0.52 -17.37
C ALA A 170 10.58 0.54 -18.31
N THR A 171 11.33 -0.57 -18.39
CA THR A 171 12.43 -0.73 -19.34
C THR A 171 11.93 -1.27 -20.68
N LYS A 172 12.64 -0.94 -21.76
CA LYS A 172 12.29 -1.40 -23.10
C LYS A 172 12.47 -2.92 -23.19
N PRO A 173 11.45 -3.69 -23.62
CA PRO A 173 11.59 -5.13 -23.80
C PRO A 173 12.74 -5.46 -24.77
N GLY A 174 13.62 -6.39 -24.38
CA GLY A 174 14.66 -6.94 -25.26
C GLY A 174 15.93 -6.11 -25.45
N VAL A 175 16.11 -4.99 -24.72
CA VAL A 175 17.41 -4.31 -24.65
C VAL A 175 18.08 -4.78 -23.37
N GLY A 176 19.10 -5.64 -23.49
CA GLY A 176 19.97 -5.96 -22.35
C GLY A 176 20.56 -4.67 -21.74
N PRO A 177 21.12 -4.72 -20.52
CA PRO A 177 21.67 -3.53 -19.87
C PRO A 177 22.59 -2.81 -20.86
N SER A 178 22.22 -1.57 -21.22
CA SER A 178 22.97 -0.81 -22.19
C SER A 178 24.38 -0.59 -21.63
N THR A 179 25.37 -1.20 -22.26
CA THR A 179 26.80 -0.94 -21.99
C THR A 179 27.24 0.45 -22.45
N ASN A 180 26.30 1.36 -22.71
CA ASN A 180 26.62 2.71 -23.14
C ASN A 180 26.85 3.57 -21.91
N GLY A 181 28.11 3.61 -21.50
CA GLY A 181 28.65 4.70 -20.72
C GLY A 181 28.32 6.03 -21.40
N TYR A 182 27.64 6.87 -20.65
CA TYR A 182 27.67 8.32 -20.80
C TYR A 182 28.32 8.90 -19.55
#